data_AF-A0ABD3X1V7-F1
#
_entry.id   AF-A0ABD3X1V7-F1
#
_cell.length_a   1.000
_cell.length_b   1.000
_cell.length_c   1.000
_cell.angle_alpha   90.00
_cell.angle_beta   90.00
_cell.angle_gamma   90.00
#
_symmetry.space_group_name_H-M   'P 1'
#
loop_
_entity.id
_entity.type
_entity.pdbx_description
1 polymer ?
#
loop_
_entity_poly.entity_id
_entity_poly.type
_entity_poly.pdbx_seq_one_letter_code
_entity_poly.pdbx_strand_id
1 'polypeptide(L)' 'REFLNGHSIHAVLGPFSEATALASESLNMAYIATSPMTSPRLNSTFQVFPALEDFSQAIFDLVKRYKWDKVSFFYDNDK' A
#
# COMPACT_ATOMS: atom_id res chain seq x y z
N ARG A 1 -8.37 17.60 18.31
CA ARG A 1 -9.00 16.79 19.39
C ARG A 1 -10.53 16.78 19.30
N GLU A 2 -11.18 17.72 18.62
CA GLU A 2 -12.65 17.78 18.53
C GLU A 2 -13.28 16.79 17.54
N PHE A 3 -12.58 16.37 16.48
CA PHE A 3 -13.14 15.44 15.49
C PHE A 3 -13.51 14.05 16.05
N LEU A 4 -12.84 13.63 17.13
CA LEU A 4 -13.05 12.32 17.76
C LEU A 4 -14.19 12.31 18.79
N ASN A 5 -14.62 13.48 19.26
CA ASN A 5 -15.62 13.59 20.33
C ASN A 5 -17.02 13.69 19.72
N GLY A 6 -17.63 12.54 19.44
CA GLY A 6 -19.03 12.45 19.01
C GLY A 6 -19.28 11.53 17.81
N HIS A 7 -18.23 11.06 17.15
CA HIS A 7 -18.32 10.15 16.02
C HIS A 7 -17.47 8.90 16.29
N SER A 8 -18.07 7.71 16.18
CA SER A 8 -17.33 6.46 16.17
C SER A 8 -16.54 6.38 14.86
N ILE A 9 -15.22 6.62 14.92
CA ILE A 9 -14.37 6.46 13.75
C ILE A 9 -14.05 4.97 13.62
N HIS A 10 -14.41 4.40 12.48
CA HIS A 10 -14.20 2.98 12.19
C HIS A 10 -13.02 2.73 11.25
N ALA A 11 -12.62 3.74 10.49
CA ALA A 11 -11.51 3.64 9.55
C ALA A 11 -10.78 4.97 9.36
N VAL A 12 -9.50 4.87 9.00
CA VAL A 12 -8.65 5.97 8.56
C VAL A 12 -8.31 5.77 7.08
N LEU A 13 -8.30 6.84 6.29
CA LEU A 13 -7.94 6.83 4.88
C LEU A 13 -6.90 7.93 4.62
N GLY A 14 -5.81 7.58 3.91
CA GLY A 14 -4.82 8.58 3.49
C GLY A 14 -3.50 7.97 3.04
N PRO A 15 -2.51 8.80 2.65
CA PRO A 15 -1.17 8.34 2.28
C PRO A 15 -0.55 7.54 3.41
N PHE A 16 0.20 6.49 3.08
CA PHE A 16 0.84 5.61 4.05
C PHE A 16 1.71 6.41 5.02
N SER A 17 1.43 6.25 6.31
CA SER A 17 2.25 6.74 7.42
C SER A 17 2.35 5.62 8.45
N GLU A 18 3.58 5.24 8.80
CA GLU A 18 3.82 4.19 9.80
C GLU A 18 3.22 4.56 11.16
N ALA A 19 3.32 5.82 11.57
CA ALA A 19 2.70 6.31 12.81
C ALA A 19 1.18 6.15 12.79
N THR A 20 0.53 6.44 11.65
CA THR A 20 -0.92 6.25 11.49
C THR A 20 -1.30 4.77 11.47
N ALA A 21 -0.49 3.93 10.84
CA ALA A 21 -0.73 2.50 10.78
C ALA A 21 -0.66 1.85 12.17
N LEU A 22 0.39 2.16 12.95
CA LEU A 22 0.56 1.68 14.33
C LEU A 22 -0.53 2.19 15.28
N ALA A 23 -0.93 3.46 15.13
CA ALA A 23 -2.03 4.03 15.91
C ALA A 23 -3.37 3.35 15.57
N SER A 24 -3.63 3.08 14.28
CA SER A 24 -4.85 2.43 13.83
C SER A 24 -4.93 0.97 14.29
N GLU A 25 -3.81 0.23 14.22
CA GLU A 25 -3.70 -1.14 14.75
C GLU A 25 -3.99 -1.17 16.27
N SER A 26 -3.40 -0.23 17.02
CA SER A 26 -3.59 -0.14 18.48
C SER A 26 -5.04 0.18 18.87
N LEU A 27 -5.76 0.90 18.02
CA LEU A 27 -7.17 1.25 18.20
C LEU A 27 -8.12 0.20 17.57
N ASN A 28 -7.58 -0.87 16.97
CA ASN A 28 -8.32 -1.87 16.20
C ASN A 28 -9.22 -1.25 15.12
N MET A 29 -8.70 -0.20 14.46
CA MET A 29 -9.34 0.52 13.39
C MET A 29 -8.72 0.11 12.05
N ALA A 30 -9.55 0.04 11.02
CA ALA A 30 -9.07 -0.21 9.67
C ALA A 30 -8.31 1.02 9.15
N TYR A 31 -7.12 0.84 8.61
CA TYR A 31 -6.39 1.88 7.91
C TYR A 31 -6.26 1.53 6.44
N ILE A 32 -6.74 2.41 5.58
CA ILE A 32 -6.67 2.25 4.12
C ILE A 32 -5.60 3.21 3.60
N ALA A 33 -4.45 2.67 3.24
CA ALA A 33 -3.32 3.40 2.68
C ALA A 33 -3.54 3.68 1.19
N THR A 34 -3.45 4.95 0.81
CA THR A 34 -3.57 5.44 -0.57
C THR A 34 -2.20 5.69 -1.22
N SER A 35 -1.13 5.15 -0.66
CA SER A 35 0.21 5.09 -1.25
C SER A 35 0.84 3.73 -0.92
N PRO A 36 1.91 3.31 -1.61
CA PRO A 36 2.58 2.04 -1.35
C PRO A 36 3.02 1.92 0.12
N MET A 37 2.77 0.77 0.74
CA MET A 37 3.27 0.46 2.07
C MET A 37 4.70 -0.06 1.97
N THR A 38 5.57 0.42 2.87
CA THR A 38 6.99 0.01 2.92
C THR A 38 7.35 -0.84 4.15
N SER A 39 6.44 -0.95 5.11
CA SER A 39 6.66 -1.59 6.43
C SER A 39 5.91 -2.94 6.53
N PRO A 40 6.29 -3.86 7.46
CA PRO A 40 5.63 -5.14 7.69
C PRO A 40 4.10 -5.10 7.68
N ARG A 41 3.52 -6.24 7.27
CA ARG A 41 2.07 -6.46 7.24
C ARG A 41 1.49 -6.29 8.65
N LEU A 42 0.74 -5.21 8.84
CA LEU A 42 -0.14 -4.96 9.99
C LEU A 42 -1.53 -5.55 9.68
N ASN A 43 -2.26 -6.04 10.69
CA ASN A 43 -3.50 -6.79 10.46
C ASN A 43 -4.66 -5.90 10.05
N SER A 44 -4.70 -4.67 10.54
CA SER A 44 -5.78 -3.72 10.27
C SER A 44 -5.42 -2.70 9.19
N THR A 45 -4.24 -2.81 8.57
CA THR A 45 -3.80 -1.90 7.50
C THR A 45 -3.90 -2.57 6.13
N PHE A 46 -4.59 -1.91 5.22
CA PHE A 46 -4.82 -2.34 3.84
C PHE A 46 -4.30 -1.27 2.89
N GLN A 47 -3.72 -1.66 1.76
CA GLN A 47 -3.36 -0.72 0.69
C GLN A 47 -4.32 -0.83 -0.49
N VAL A 48 -4.58 0.29 -1.14
CA VAL A 48 -5.35 0.34 -2.41
C VAL A 48 -4.49 -0.13 -3.59
N PHE A 49 -3.16 -0.14 -3.42
CA PHE A 49 -2.22 -0.49 -4.48
C PHE A 49 -2.21 -2.00 -4.73
N PRO A 50 -2.07 -2.43 -6.00
CA PRO A 50 -1.92 -3.83 -6.34
C PRO A 50 -0.68 -4.43 -5.65
N ALA A 51 -0.70 -5.75 -5.48
CA ALA A 51 0.49 -6.46 -5.02
C ALA A 51 1.60 -6.34 -6.08
N LEU A 52 2.86 -6.46 -5.65
CA LEU A 52 4.00 -6.37 -6.55
C LEU A 52 3.94 -7.45 -7.65
N GLU A 53 3.41 -8.61 -7.31
CA GLU A 53 3.23 -9.74 -8.21
C GLU A 53 2.26 -9.38 -9.35
N ASP A 54 1.12 -8.77 -9.04
CA ASP A 54 0.14 -8.33 -10.03
C ASP A 54 0.73 -7.27 -10.97
N PHE A 55 1.51 -6.34 -10.41
CA PHE A 55 2.22 -5.33 -11.19
C PHE A 55 3.26 -5.97 -12.12
N SER A 56 4.02 -6.96 -11.63
CA SER A 56 5.02 -7.67 -12.43
C SER A 56 4.40 -8.44 -13.59
N GLN A 57 3.23 -9.06 -13.36
CA GLN A 57 2.50 -9.78 -14.40
C GLN A 57 2.00 -8.83 -15.49
N ALA A 58 1.51 -7.64 -15.12
CA ALA A 58 1.10 -6.63 -16.08
C ALA A 58 2.27 -6.16 -16.97
N ILE A 59 3.47 -5.99 -16.40
CA ILE A 59 4.68 -5.69 -17.17
C ILE A 59 4.99 -6.84 -18.14
N PHE A 60 4.96 -8.09 -17.67
CA PHE A 60 5.23 -9.25 -18.51
C PHE A 60 4.24 -9.35 -19.69
N ASP A 61 2.95 -9.09 -19.44
CA ASP A 61 1.93 -9.09 -20.48
C ASP A 61 2.18 -8.01 -21.54
N LEU A 62 2.69 -6.83 -21.15
CA LEU A 62 3.11 -5.78 -22.08
C LEU A 62 4.29 -6.23 -22.95
N VAL A 63 5.34 -6.78 -22.32
CA VAL A 63 6.53 -7.32 -23.01
C VAL A 63 6.11 -8.32 -24.09
N LYS A 64 5.21 -9.26 -23.72
CA LYS A 64 4.70 -10.28 -24.62
C LYS A 64 3.83 -9.70 -25.73
N ARG A 65 2.92 -8.78 -25.40
CA ARG A 65 1.99 -8.16 -26.35
C ARG A 65 2.71 -7.36 -27.42
N TYR A 66 3.75 -6.62 -27.04
CA TYR A 66 4.51 -5.75 -27.94
C TYR A 66 5.79 -6.39 -28.49
N LYS A 67 6.04 -7.67 -28.16
CA LYS A 67 7.20 -8.44 -28.63
C LYS A 67 8.52 -7.73 -28.36
N TRP A 68 8.70 -7.24 -27.14
CA TRP A 68 9.99 -6.64 -26.77
C TRP A 68 11.02 -7.75 -26.57
N ASP A 69 11.97 -7.84 -27.50
CA ASP A 69 13.02 -8.88 -27.50
C ASP A 69 14.12 -8.64 -26.44
N LYS A 70 14.21 -7.40 -25.92
CA LYS A 70 15.21 -6.99 -24.93
C LYS A 70 14.55 -6.11 -23.87
N VAL A 71 14.66 -6.52 -22.61
CA VAL A 71 14.14 -5.79 -21.45
C VAL A 71 15.23 -5.79 -20.38
N SER A 72 15.42 -4.65 -19.73
CA SER A 72 16.34 -4.50 -18.60
C SER A 72 15.55 -4.00 -17.39
N PHE A 73 15.84 -4.57 -16.22
CA PHE A 73 15.24 -4.14 -14.96
C PHE A 73 16.25 -3.31 -14.18
N PHE A 74 15.79 -2.15 -13.70
CA PHE A 74 16.53 -1.29 -12.79
C PHE A 74 15.66 -1.13 -11.55
N TYR A 75 16.24 -1.38 -10.38
CA TYR A 75 15.58 -1.17 -9.10
C TYR A 75 16.59 -0.55 -8.14
N ASP A 76 16.07 0.31 -7.26
CA ASP A 76 16.86 0.81 -6.14
C ASP A 76 16.82 -0.21 -5.00
N ASN A 77 17.92 -0.34 -4.28
CA ASN A 77 18.09 -1.29 -3.18
C ASN A 77 18.02 -0.59 -1.82
N ASP A 78 17.50 0.64 -1.78
CA ASP A 78 17.33 1.44 -0.57
C ASP A 78 16.59 0.62 0.50
N LYS A 79 17.36 0.29 1.55
CA LYS A 79 16.90 -0.34 2.79
C LYS A 79 16.25 0.68 3.71
#